data_AF-A0A2W0AGA0-F1
#
_entry.id   AF-A0A2W0AGA0-F1
#
_cell.length_a   1.000
_cell.length_b   1.000
_cell.length_c   1.000
_cell.angle_alpha   90.00
_cell.angle_beta   90.00
_cell.angle_gamma   90.00
#
_symmetry.space_group_name_H-M   'P 1'
#
loop_
_entity.id
_entity.type
_entity.pdbx_description
1 polymer ?
#
loop_
_entity_poly.entity_id
_entity_poly.type
_entity_poly.pdbx_seq_one_letter_code
_entity_poly.pdbx_strand_id
1 'polypeptide(L)'
;MIRLSGVRPAFLALTLTLLFPVAFVGMGALPVRAERRFAADQQPHSAPQEPSPGQASGRGSESARRSPEAAGKEKNQTEQFKRSSSVMLLARLTGLSPEHAYWLAVLINFGVIAAAVIWLSRSRLPGVFRNRTISIQKAMAEAQKASQEAKQRLAEIEARLSKLDVEIGEMRAAAEKDAAAEEARIKVASEEDARKIIESAEQEIATAAKVARRELKAYAADLAVALAQRQIRVDPDTDQALVRTFAGQLSSTSSNGGPRKDRGE
;
A
#
# COMPACT_ATOMS: atom_id res chain seq x y z
N MET A 1 -23.86 -76.46 65.88
CA MET A 1 -24.81 -76.14 64.78
C MET A 1 -24.09 -75.17 63.84
N ILE A 2 -23.26 -75.63 62.91
CA ILE A 2 -23.56 -76.09 61.54
C ILE A 2 -24.07 -74.98 60.60
N ARG A 3 -23.12 -74.45 59.78
CA ARG A 3 -23.13 -74.09 58.33
C ARG A 3 -22.27 -72.84 58.11
N LEU A 4 -21.01 -72.92 57.63
CA LEU A 4 -20.57 -73.15 56.23
C LEU A 4 -21.47 -72.41 55.22
N SER A 5 -21.03 -71.61 54.27
CA SER A 5 -19.76 -71.48 53.54
C SER A 5 -20.08 -70.58 52.33
N GLY A 6 -19.12 -69.88 51.74
CA GLY A 6 -19.29 -69.48 50.33
C GLY A 6 -18.60 -68.23 49.87
N VAL A 7 -17.27 -68.28 49.80
CA VAL A 7 -16.46 -67.53 48.82
C VAL A 7 -17.03 -67.76 47.42
N ARG A 8 -17.15 -66.71 46.59
CA ARG A 8 -16.85 -66.80 45.15
C ARG A 8 -16.37 -65.45 44.57
N PRO A 9 -15.54 -65.50 43.50
CA PRO A 9 -14.46 -64.57 43.25
C PRO A 9 -14.64 -63.76 41.95
N ALA A 10 -13.62 -62.96 41.68
CA ALA A 10 -13.38 -62.10 40.54
C ALA A 10 -13.49 -62.74 39.14
N PHE A 11 -13.51 -61.82 38.15
CA PHE A 11 -13.24 -61.95 36.71
C PHE A 11 -14.35 -62.45 35.79
N LEU A 12 -14.88 -61.51 35.00
CA LEU A 12 -14.83 -61.64 33.54
C LEU A 12 -14.90 -60.25 32.89
N ALA A 13 -13.72 -59.63 32.79
CA ALA A 13 -13.43 -58.73 31.68
C ALA A 13 -13.35 -59.60 30.42
N LEU A 14 -14.26 -59.40 29.47
CA LEU A 14 -14.07 -59.84 28.09
C LEU A 14 -14.46 -58.68 27.17
N THR A 15 -13.45 -57.88 26.85
CA THR A 15 -13.39 -57.04 25.67
C THR A 15 -13.63 -57.88 24.42
N LEU A 16 -14.62 -57.51 23.60
CA LEU A 16 -14.56 -57.76 22.17
C LEU A 16 -15.29 -56.65 21.42
N THR A 17 -14.53 -55.58 21.17
CA THR A 17 -14.71 -54.70 20.03
C THR A 17 -14.71 -55.52 18.74
N LEU A 18 -15.80 -55.46 17.95
CA LEU A 18 -15.68 -55.54 16.50
C LEU A 18 -16.89 -54.88 15.79
N LEU A 19 -16.54 -53.84 15.03
CA LEU A 19 -17.22 -53.23 13.88
C LEU A 19 -18.57 -52.51 14.09
N PHE A 20 -18.49 -51.23 14.47
CA PHE A 20 -19.44 -50.22 14.02
C PHE A 20 -18.80 -49.48 12.84
N PRO A 21 -19.35 -49.53 11.61
CA PRO A 21 -18.93 -48.61 10.57
C PRO A 21 -19.47 -47.23 10.93
N VAL A 22 -18.57 -46.33 11.36
CA VAL A 22 -18.84 -44.89 11.35
C VAL A 22 -18.87 -44.46 9.89
N ALA A 23 -20.04 -44.61 9.27
CA ALA A 23 -20.38 -43.92 8.04
C ALA A 23 -20.59 -42.44 8.39
N PHE A 24 -19.49 -41.69 8.39
CA PHE A 24 -19.52 -40.23 8.36
C PHE A 24 -20.02 -39.81 6.98
N VAL A 25 -21.35 -39.71 6.85
CA VAL A 25 -22.03 -39.14 5.69
C VAL A 25 -22.51 -37.75 6.07
N GLY A 26 -21.93 -36.74 5.41
CA GLY A 26 -22.63 -35.52 5.03
C GLY A 26 -22.51 -34.32 5.96
N MET A 27 -21.55 -33.43 5.68
CA MET A 27 -21.88 -32.01 5.60
C MET A 27 -21.04 -31.39 4.48
N GLY A 28 -21.70 -31.15 3.35
CA GLY A 28 -21.09 -30.56 2.17
C GLY A 28 -20.56 -29.16 2.47
N ALA A 29 -19.27 -28.97 2.25
CA ALA A 29 -18.70 -27.66 1.98
C ALA A 29 -18.75 -27.47 0.46
N LEU A 30 -19.69 -26.67 0.00
CA LEU A 30 -19.62 -26.06 -1.33
C LEU A 30 -18.37 -25.17 -1.38
N PRO A 31 -17.44 -25.36 -2.32
CA PRO A 31 -16.48 -24.31 -2.61
C PRO A 31 -17.21 -23.23 -3.43
N VAL A 32 -17.43 -22.06 -2.82
CA VAL A 32 -17.78 -20.84 -3.56
C VAL A 32 -16.59 -20.51 -4.44
N ARG A 33 -16.65 -20.97 -5.69
CA ARG A 33 -15.73 -20.59 -6.76
C ARG A 33 -16.14 -19.21 -7.24
N ALA A 34 -15.46 -18.19 -6.74
CA ALA A 34 -15.58 -16.83 -7.25
C ALA A 34 -15.01 -16.78 -8.67
N GLU A 35 -15.88 -16.86 -9.68
CA GLU A 35 -15.57 -16.33 -11.00
C GLU A 35 -15.56 -14.80 -10.90
N ARG A 36 -14.36 -14.22 -10.91
CA ARG A 36 -14.14 -12.93 -11.58
C ARG A 36 -13.29 -13.22 -12.81
N ARG A 37 -13.96 -13.33 -13.96
CA ARG A 37 -13.32 -13.06 -15.25
C ARG A 37 -13.17 -11.54 -15.33
N PHE A 38 -11.97 -11.04 -15.59
CA PHE A 38 -11.66 -9.94 -16.51
C PHE A 38 -10.14 -9.67 -16.47
N ALA A 39 -9.59 -9.36 -17.65
CA ALA A 39 -8.18 -9.09 -18.00
C ALA A 39 -7.31 -10.38 -18.12
N ALA A 40 -7.09 -10.93 -19.32
CA ALA A 40 -6.21 -10.41 -20.38
C ALA A 40 -4.78 -10.18 -19.88
N ASP A 41 -3.95 -11.22 -19.96
CA ASP A 41 -2.63 -11.09 -20.58
C ASP A 41 -2.07 -12.46 -21.00
N GLN A 42 -1.58 -12.50 -22.23
CA GLN A 42 -0.83 -13.61 -22.83
C GLN A 42 0.63 -13.48 -22.39
N GLN A 43 1.29 -14.59 -22.04
CA GLN A 43 2.43 -15.08 -22.83
C GLN A 43 2.94 -16.46 -22.37
N PRO A 44 3.54 -17.24 -23.29
CA PRO A 44 3.79 -18.67 -23.16
C PRO A 44 5.25 -18.97 -22.81
N HIS A 45 5.54 -20.02 -22.05
CA HIS A 45 6.85 -20.70 -22.12
C HIS A 45 6.72 -22.18 -21.73
N SER A 46 7.72 -22.93 -22.15
CA SER A 46 7.63 -24.25 -22.77
C SER A 46 8.56 -25.28 -22.12
N ALA A 47 8.02 -26.50 -21.89
CA ALA A 47 8.68 -27.82 -21.92
C ALA A 47 9.82 -28.14 -20.89
N PRO A 48 10.33 -29.40 -20.82
CA PRO A 48 9.65 -30.67 -20.49
C PRO A 48 10.46 -31.55 -19.49
N GLN A 49 9.82 -32.48 -18.77
CA GLN A 49 10.53 -33.62 -18.14
C GLN A 49 9.67 -34.91 -18.17
N GLU A 50 10.17 -35.90 -18.91
CA GLU A 50 9.87 -37.34 -18.83
C GLU A 50 10.94 -38.02 -17.94
N PRO A 51 10.68 -39.16 -17.25
CA PRO A 51 10.56 -40.48 -17.91
C PRO A 51 9.54 -41.49 -17.31
N SER A 52 9.30 -42.53 -18.12
CA SER A 52 8.44 -43.73 -18.01
C SER A 52 8.92 -44.79 -16.96
N PRO A 53 8.53 -46.09 -17.02
CA PRO A 53 7.23 -46.75 -16.75
C PRO A 53 7.37 -48.00 -15.81
N GLY A 54 6.27 -48.64 -15.39
CA GLY A 54 6.36 -49.99 -14.82
C GLY A 54 5.09 -50.63 -14.23
N GLN A 55 4.47 -51.53 -15.02
CA GLN A 55 3.79 -52.79 -14.65
C GLN A 55 2.57 -52.77 -13.70
N ALA A 56 1.56 -53.64 -13.81
CA ALA A 56 1.11 -54.57 -14.83
C ALA A 56 -0.26 -55.11 -14.37
N SER A 57 -1.20 -55.20 -15.31
CA SER A 57 -2.14 -56.31 -15.55
C SER A 57 -2.94 -56.94 -14.40
N GLY A 58 -4.26 -57.04 -14.59
CA GLY A 58 -5.01 -58.09 -13.90
C GLY A 58 -6.53 -58.02 -13.87
N ARG A 59 -7.16 -58.32 -15.03
CA ARG A 59 -8.36 -59.18 -15.14
C ARG A 59 -9.72 -58.64 -14.64
N GLY A 60 -10.73 -58.71 -15.52
CA GLY A 60 -12.09 -59.07 -15.07
C GLY A 60 -13.26 -58.30 -15.65
N SER A 61 -13.34 -58.12 -16.96
CA SER A 61 -14.62 -57.91 -17.63
C SER A 61 -15.41 -59.23 -17.66
N GLU A 62 -16.20 -59.51 -16.63
CA GLU A 62 -17.21 -60.57 -16.69
C GLU A 62 -18.35 -60.33 -15.70
N SER A 63 -19.35 -59.55 -16.10
CA SER A 63 -20.76 -59.84 -15.76
C SER A 63 -21.68 -58.82 -16.39
N ALA A 64 -21.95 -59.04 -17.68
CA ALA A 64 -23.25 -58.71 -18.21
C ALA A 64 -24.28 -59.62 -17.51
N ARG A 65 -25.16 -58.99 -16.73
CA ARG A 65 -26.56 -59.35 -16.47
C ARG A 65 -26.88 -60.87 -16.41
N ARG A 66 -26.97 -61.39 -15.18
CA ARG A 66 -27.89 -62.49 -14.82
C ARG A 66 -28.97 -61.98 -13.87
N SER A 67 -30.19 -61.99 -14.40
CA SER A 67 -31.47 -62.40 -13.81
C SER A 67 -32.07 -61.70 -12.56
N PRO A 68 -33.42 -61.54 -12.54
CA PRO A 68 -34.18 -61.01 -11.41
C PRO A 68 -34.57 -62.15 -10.45
N GLU A 69 -33.92 -62.24 -9.29
CA GLU A 69 -34.40 -63.10 -8.19
C GLU A 69 -33.89 -62.56 -6.84
N ALA A 70 -34.65 -61.64 -6.25
CA ALA A 70 -34.42 -61.20 -4.86
C ALA A 70 -35.73 -60.84 -4.14
N ALA A 71 -36.84 -61.54 -4.45
CA ALA A 71 -38.12 -61.37 -3.77
C ALA A 71 -38.43 -62.48 -2.74
N GLY A 72 -37.47 -63.35 -2.41
CA GLY A 72 -37.73 -64.59 -1.65
C GLY A 72 -36.84 -64.90 -0.45
N LYS A 73 -35.89 -64.04 -0.06
CA LYS A 73 -34.85 -64.40 0.94
C LYS A 73 -34.88 -63.64 2.28
N GLU A 74 -35.90 -62.82 2.55
CA GLU A 74 -35.98 -62.10 3.84
C GLU A 74 -36.76 -62.83 4.94
N LYS A 75 -37.64 -63.79 4.62
CA LYS A 75 -38.45 -64.49 5.63
C LYS A 75 -37.70 -65.59 6.41
N ASN A 76 -36.56 -66.07 5.90
CA ASN A 76 -35.89 -67.28 6.43
C ASN A 76 -34.74 -66.97 7.40
N GLN A 77 -34.13 -65.79 7.32
CA GLN A 77 -33.03 -65.41 8.23
C GLN A 77 -33.56 -65.07 9.63
N THR A 78 -34.74 -64.46 9.72
CA THR A 78 -35.43 -64.09 10.97
C THR A 78 -35.90 -65.31 11.78
N GLU A 79 -36.23 -66.41 11.11
CA GLU A 79 -36.60 -67.69 11.75
C GLU A 79 -35.39 -68.40 12.38
N GLN A 80 -34.20 -68.18 11.84
CA GLN A 80 -32.96 -68.79 12.32
C GLN A 80 -32.52 -68.20 13.68
N PHE A 81 -32.78 -66.91 13.92
CA PHE A 81 -32.51 -66.25 15.19
C PHE A 81 -33.48 -66.67 16.31
N LYS A 82 -34.73 -67.06 15.97
CA LYS A 82 -35.74 -67.55 16.92
C LYS A 82 -35.41 -68.93 17.51
N ARG A 83 -34.48 -69.68 16.89
CA ARG A 83 -34.08 -71.04 17.33
C ARG A 83 -32.62 -71.16 17.75
N SER A 84 -31.97 -70.04 18.09
CA SER A 84 -30.62 -70.07 18.65
C SER A 84 -30.59 -70.69 20.06
N SER A 85 -29.50 -71.36 20.41
CA SER A 85 -29.30 -72.11 21.67
C SER A 85 -29.42 -71.26 22.93
N SER A 86 -29.19 -69.95 22.82
CA SER A 86 -29.42 -68.95 23.87
C SER A 86 -30.91 -68.63 24.07
N VAL A 87 -31.72 -68.66 23.00
CA VAL A 87 -33.20 -68.50 23.05
C VAL A 87 -33.88 -69.76 23.57
N MET A 88 -33.37 -70.95 23.24
CA MET A 88 -33.86 -72.21 23.82
C MET A 88 -33.50 -72.42 25.30
N LEU A 89 -32.37 -71.88 25.77
CA LEU A 89 -31.99 -71.92 27.20
C LEU A 89 -32.93 -71.06 28.05
N LEU A 90 -33.34 -69.90 27.54
CA LEU A 90 -34.32 -69.03 28.22
C LEU A 90 -35.73 -69.61 28.20
N ALA A 91 -36.13 -70.30 27.14
CA ALA A 91 -37.44 -70.94 27.02
C ALA A 91 -37.63 -72.12 27.99
N ARG A 92 -36.58 -72.90 28.28
CA ARG A 92 -36.65 -74.02 29.24
C ARG A 92 -36.71 -73.59 30.70
N LEU A 93 -36.22 -72.40 31.04
CA LEU A 93 -36.16 -71.94 32.43
C LEU A 93 -37.44 -71.22 32.87
N THR A 94 -38.25 -70.71 31.92
CA THR A 94 -39.34 -69.76 32.23
C THR A 94 -40.76 -70.29 31.99
N GLY A 95 -40.94 -71.44 31.36
CA GLY A 95 -42.26 -72.10 31.27
C GLY A 95 -43.37 -71.24 30.64
N LEU A 96 -43.04 -70.33 29.73
CA LEU A 96 -43.96 -69.41 29.05
C LEU A 96 -43.71 -69.44 27.53
N SER A 97 -44.78 -69.24 26.76
CA SER A 97 -44.83 -69.43 25.30
C SER A 97 -43.66 -68.73 24.54
N PRO A 98 -43.04 -69.39 23.54
CA PRO A 98 -41.86 -68.90 22.80
C PRO A 98 -42.00 -67.50 22.17
N GLU A 99 -43.22 -67.07 21.90
CA GLU A 99 -43.53 -65.82 21.20
C GLU A 99 -43.46 -64.58 22.11
N HIS A 100 -43.87 -64.70 23.37
CA HIS A 100 -43.82 -63.60 24.35
C HIS A 100 -42.42 -63.40 24.94
N ALA A 101 -41.64 -64.47 25.10
CA ALA A 101 -40.26 -64.39 25.57
C ALA A 101 -39.36 -63.59 24.60
N TYR A 102 -39.59 -63.75 23.29
CA TYR A 102 -38.87 -62.98 22.25
C TYR A 102 -39.19 -61.48 22.34
N TRP A 103 -40.47 -61.10 22.40
CA TRP A 103 -40.86 -59.70 22.52
C TRP A 103 -40.38 -59.06 23.83
N LEU A 104 -40.39 -59.81 24.94
CA LEU A 104 -39.83 -59.34 26.20
C LEU A 104 -38.32 -59.13 26.12
N ALA A 105 -37.58 -60.05 25.48
CA ALA A 105 -36.14 -59.90 25.27
C ALA A 105 -35.80 -58.71 24.37
N VAL A 106 -36.58 -58.46 23.30
CA VAL A 106 -36.44 -57.29 22.42
C VAL A 106 -36.73 -56.00 23.20
N LEU A 107 -37.78 -55.97 24.02
CA LEU A 107 -38.14 -54.81 24.82
C LEU A 107 -37.07 -54.49 25.88
N ILE A 108 -36.53 -55.52 26.54
CA ILE A 108 -35.42 -55.37 27.50
C ILE A 108 -34.16 -54.88 26.78
N ASN A 109 -33.81 -55.44 25.61
CA ASN A 109 -32.66 -55.00 24.82
C ASN A 109 -32.80 -53.53 24.38
N PHE A 110 -33.97 -53.16 23.87
CA PHE A 110 -34.30 -51.78 23.52
C PHE A 110 -34.21 -50.85 24.73
N GLY A 111 -34.74 -51.26 25.88
CA GLY A 111 -34.65 -50.51 27.13
C GLY A 111 -33.20 -50.29 27.57
N VAL A 112 -32.34 -51.31 27.46
CA VAL A 112 -30.90 -51.19 27.78
C VAL A 112 -30.19 -50.24 26.82
N ILE A 113 -30.45 -50.34 25.51
CA ILE A 113 -29.87 -49.43 24.51
C ILE A 113 -30.37 -47.99 24.71
N ALA A 114 -31.68 -47.80 24.92
CA ALA A 114 -32.28 -46.49 25.17
C ALA A 114 -31.72 -45.85 26.45
N ALA A 115 -31.58 -46.63 27.54
CA ALA A 115 -30.97 -46.16 28.77
C ALA A 115 -29.50 -45.75 28.56
N ALA A 116 -28.73 -46.54 27.80
CA ALA A 116 -27.34 -46.20 27.45
C ALA A 116 -27.25 -44.92 26.61
N VAL A 117 -28.14 -44.75 25.61
CA VAL A 117 -28.21 -43.55 24.75
C VAL A 117 -28.62 -42.32 25.56
N ILE A 118 -29.62 -42.43 26.44
CA ILE A 118 -30.06 -41.32 27.30
C ILE A 118 -28.96 -40.93 28.27
N TRP A 119 -28.28 -41.91 28.90
CA TRP A 119 -27.18 -41.67 29.81
C TRP A 119 -26.01 -40.96 29.11
N LEU A 120 -25.62 -41.43 27.92
CA LEU A 120 -24.56 -40.82 27.11
C LEU A 120 -24.95 -39.42 26.62
N SER A 121 -26.17 -39.25 26.11
CA SER A 121 -26.70 -37.98 25.61
C SER A 121 -26.76 -36.93 26.72
N ARG A 122 -27.24 -37.31 27.91
CA ARG A 122 -27.35 -36.41 29.06
C ARG A 122 -25.98 -35.98 29.58
N SER A 123 -24.96 -36.82 29.42
CA SER A 123 -23.58 -36.49 29.80
C SER A 123 -22.86 -35.62 28.75
N ARG A 124 -23.03 -35.88 27.44
CA ARG A 124 -22.23 -35.25 26.37
C ARG A 124 -22.86 -34.03 25.71
N LEU A 125 -24.17 -34.01 25.49
CA LEU A 125 -24.85 -32.92 24.77
C LEU A 125 -24.79 -31.53 25.46
N PRO A 126 -24.99 -31.39 26.78
CA PRO A 126 -25.02 -30.06 27.39
C PRO A 126 -23.67 -29.33 27.30
N GLY A 127 -22.55 -30.07 27.29
CA GLY A 127 -21.22 -29.49 27.09
C GLY A 127 -21.04 -28.88 25.70
N VAL A 128 -21.55 -29.53 24.66
CA VAL A 128 -21.42 -29.06 23.26
C VAL A 128 -22.23 -27.78 23.04
N PHE A 129 -23.49 -27.75 23.49
CA PHE A 129 -24.32 -26.55 23.35
C PHE A 129 -23.76 -25.38 24.15
N ARG A 130 -23.28 -25.62 25.38
CA ARG A 130 -22.66 -24.57 26.19
C ARG A 130 -21.39 -24.01 25.54
N ASN A 131 -20.51 -24.86 25.01
CA ASN A 131 -19.33 -24.40 24.28
C ASN A 131 -19.69 -23.59 23.04
N ARG A 132 -20.71 -24.01 22.28
CA ARG A 132 -21.22 -23.24 21.14
C ARG A 132 -21.74 -21.87 21.57
N THR A 133 -22.58 -21.80 22.60
CA THR A 133 -23.08 -20.53 23.12
C THR A 133 -21.95 -19.60 23.58
N ILE A 134 -20.95 -20.11 24.30
CA ILE A 134 -19.78 -19.33 24.72
C ILE A 134 -18.98 -18.83 23.50
N SER A 135 -18.77 -19.67 22.49
CA SER A 135 -18.06 -19.27 21.27
C SER A 135 -18.81 -18.19 20.48
N ILE A 136 -20.13 -18.27 20.40
CA ILE A 136 -20.97 -17.26 19.74
C ILE A 136 -20.95 -15.95 20.52
N GLN A 137 -21.10 -15.99 21.85
CA GLN A 137 -21.00 -14.80 22.69
C GLN A 137 -19.62 -14.14 22.56
N LYS A 138 -18.55 -14.94 22.56
CA LYS A 138 -17.19 -14.46 22.34
C LYS A 138 -17.03 -13.81 20.96
N ALA A 139 -17.49 -14.47 19.89
CA ALA A 139 -17.42 -13.93 18.53
C ALA A 139 -18.22 -12.62 18.40
N MET A 140 -19.40 -12.53 19.03
CA MET A 140 -20.20 -11.30 19.05
C MET A 140 -19.51 -10.17 19.81
N ALA A 141 -18.91 -10.46 20.97
CA ALA A 141 -18.16 -9.48 21.75
C ALA A 141 -16.91 -9.00 21.00
N GLU A 142 -16.17 -9.90 20.35
CA GLU A 142 -15.03 -9.57 19.50
C GLU A 142 -15.45 -8.73 18.28
N ALA A 143 -16.55 -9.09 17.61
CA ALA A 143 -17.08 -8.30 16.50
C ALA A 143 -17.52 -6.89 16.93
N GLN A 144 -18.16 -6.76 18.09
CA GLN A 144 -18.53 -5.47 18.66
C GLN A 144 -17.29 -4.63 19.00
N LYS A 145 -16.28 -5.23 19.63
CA LYS A 145 -15.01 -4.56 19.93
C LYS A 145 -14.30 -4.10 18.65
N ALA A 146 -14.19 -4.97 17.66
CA ALA A 146 -13.60 -4.64 16.36
C ALA A 146 -14.38 -3.50 15.66
N SER A 147 -15.72 -3.50 15.74
CA SER A 147 -16.54 -2.41 15.19
C SER A 147 -16.31 -1.09 15.92
N GLN A 148 -16.20 -1.10 17.26
CA GLN A 148 -15.90 0.09 18.05
C GLN A 148 -14.51 0.64 17.74
N GLU A 149 -13.49 -0.21 17.66
CA GLU A 149 -12.14 0.20 17.28
C GLU A 149 -12.09 0.78 15.86
N ALA A 150 -12.80 0.17 14.90
CA ALA A 150 -12.91 0.70 13.54
C ALA A 150 -13.58 2.07 13.50
N LYS A 151 -14.67 2.28 14.28
CA LYS A 151 -15.34 3.57 14.39
C LYS A 151 -14.46 4.63 15.04
N GLN A 152 -13.70 4.27 16.07
CA GLN A 152 -12.74 5.19 16.71
C GLN A 152 -11.66 5.64 15.73
N ARG A 153 -11.08 4.68 14.97
CA ARG A 153 -10.09 5.00 13.93
C ARG A 153 -10.66 5.87 12.83
N LEU A 154 -11.89 5.61 12.40
CA LEU A 154 -12.58 6.42 11.40
C LEU A 154 -12.77 7.87 11.90
N ALA A 155 -13.27 8.03 13.13
CA ALA A 155 -13.43 9.36 13.73
C ALA A 155 -12.08 10.10 13.89
N GLU A 156 -11.01 9.38 14.24
CA GLU A 156 -9.67 9.97 14.31
C GLU A 156 -9.17 10.41 12.93
N ILE A 157 -9.40 9.62 11.89
CA ILE A 157 -9.03 9.98 10.51
C ILE A 157 -9.84 11.19 10.03
N GLU A 158 -11.14 11.21 10.28
CA GLU A 158 -12.01 12.36 9.94
C GLU A 158 -11.57 13.64 10.66
N ALA A 159 -11.21 13.54 11.95
CA ALA A 159 -10.66 14.66 12.70
C ALA A 159 -9.31 15.14 12.13
N ARG A 160 -8.44 14.23 11.71
CA ARG A 160 -7.18 14.57 11.03
C ARG A 160 -7.42 15.23 9.68
N LEU A 161 -8.36 14.71 8.88
CA LEU A 161 -8.70 15.28 7.56
C LEU A 161 -9.26 16.69 7.69
N SER A 162 -10.21 16.92 8.60
CA SER A 162 -10.76 18.26 8.84
C SER A 162 -9.68 19.25 9.34
N LYS A 163 -8.74 18.80 10.17
CA LYS A 163 -7.59 19.62 10.58
C LYS A 163 -6.69 19.97 9.38
N LEU A 164 -6.42 19.01 8.50
CA LEU A 164 -5.64 19.25 7.28
C LEU A 164 -6.34 20.22 6.33
N ASP A 165 -7.67 20.16 6.19
CA ASP A 165 -8.41 21.11 5.36
C ASP A 165 -8.27 22.56 5.88
N VAL A 166 -8.29 22.73 7.20
CA VAL A 166 -8.04 24.04 7.84
C VAL A 166 -6.61 24.50 7.60
N GLU A 167 -5.62 23.65 7.85
CA GLU A 167 -4.19 23.97 7.63
C GLU A 167 -3.91 24.32 6.16
N ILE A 168 -4.53 23.62 5.21
CA ILE A 168 -4.43 23.93 3.77
C ILE A 168 -5.04 25.30 3.47
N GLY A 169 -6.19 25.61 4.06
CA GLY A 169 -6.82 26.93 3.94
C GLY A 169 -5.91 28.05 4.46
N GLU A 170 -5.31 27.86 5.63
CA GLU A 170 -4.36 28.80 6.23
C GLU A 170 -3.10 28.96 5.38
N MET A 171 -2.52 27.88 4.88
CA MET A 171 -1.36 27.90 3.98
C MET A 171 -1.67 28.65 2.68
N ARG A 172 -2.85 28.44 2.09
CA ARG A 172 -3.27 29.15 0.88
C ARG A 172 -3.43 30.65 1.14
N ALA A 173 -4.11 31.01 2.21
CA ALA A 173 -4.31 32.42 2.58
C ALA A 173 -2.98 33.13 2.87
N ALA A 174 -2.03 32.45 3.55
CA ALA A 174 -0.69 32.96 3.77
C ALA A 174 0.08 33.12 2.46
N ALA A 175 0.06 32.10 1.59
CA ALA A 175 0.74 32.15 0.30
C ALA A 175 0.19 33.26 -0.61
N GLU A 176 -1.12 33.48 -0.66
CA GLU A 176 -1.75 34.57 -1.42
C GLU A 176 -1.32 35.94 -0.88
N LYS A 177 -1.30 36.10 0.44
CA LYS A 177 -0.84 37.34 1.09
C LYS A 177 0.64 37.61 0.81
N ASP A 178 1.48 36.59 0.94
CA ASP A 178 2.92 36.71 0.70
C ASP A 178 3.22 36.98 -0.78
N ALA A 179 2.50 36.32 -1.69
CA ALA A 179 2.60 36.59 -3.12
C ALA A 179 2.24 38.03 -3.47
N ALA A 180 1.14 38.56 -2.92
CA ALA A 180 0.74 39.95 -3.15
C ALA A 180 1.75 40.96 -2.57
N ALA A 181 2.31 40.67 -1.40
CA ALA A 181 3.35 41.50 -0.78
C ALA A 181 4.65 41.49 -1.59
N GLU A 182 5.05 40.32 -2.10
CA GLU A 182 6.25 40.18 -2.90
C GLU A 182 6.09 40.79 -4.30
N GLU A 183 4.92 40.64 -4.93
CA GLU A 183 4.61 41.33 -6.19
C GLU A 183 4.74 42.84 -6.04
N ALA A 184 4.21 43.41 -4.96
CA ALA A 184 4.35 44.84 -4.68
C ALA A 184 5.82 45.27 -4.49
N ARG A 185 6.62 44.45 -3.77
CA ARG A 185 8.05 44.73 -3.58
C ARG A 185 8.85 44.65 -4.87
N ILE A 186 8.63 43.60 -5.67
CA ILE A 186 9.28 43.41 -6.97
C ILE A 186 8.93 44.58 -7.89
N LYS A 187 7.67 45.02 -7.90
CA LYS A 187 7.25 46.15 -8.72
C LYS A 187 7.98 47.44 -8.33
N VAL A 188 8.04 47.76 -7.04
CA VAL A 188 8.75 48.95 -6.54
C VAL A 188 10.25 48.87 -6.89
N ALA A 189 10.89 47.73 -6.61
CA ALA A 189 12.30 47.54 -6.93
C ALA A 189 12.57 47.65 -8.45
N SER A 190 11.70 47.07 -9.27
CA SER A 190 11.80 47.15 -10.73
C SER A 190 11.65 48.57 -11.25
N GLU A 191 10.73 49.36 -10.68
CA GLU A 191 10.55 50.77 -11.03
C GLU A 191 11.77 51.62 -10.62
N GLU A 192 12.36 51.36 -9.44
CA GLU A 192 13.58 52.03 -9.00
C GLU A 192 14.77 51.68 -9.89
N ASP A 193 14.94 50.42 -10.25
CA ASP A 193 16.04 49.98 -11.11
C ASP A 193 15.89 50.50 -12.53
N ALA A 194 14.67 50.53 -13.07
CA ALA A 194 14.39 51.18 -14.35
C ALA A 194 14.79 52.67 -14.34
N ARG A 195 14.50 53.39 -13.25
CA ARG A 195 14.92 54.80 -13.10
C ARG A 195 16.45 54.94 -13.05
N LYS A 196 17.14 54.09 -12.28
CA LYS A 196 18.62 54.11 -12.21
C LYS A 196 19.27 53.83 -13.56
N ILE A 197 18.71 52.89 -14.33
CA ILE A 197 19.20 52.57 -15.68
C ILE A 197 19.05 53.80 -16.61
N ILE A 198 17.90 54.47 -16.56
CA ILE A 198 17.69 55.68 -17.36
C ILE A 198 18.69 56.77 -16.95
N GLU A 199 18.85 57.01 -15.65
CA GLU A 199 19.79 58.02 -15.15
C GLU A 199 21.25 57.72 -15.56
N SER A 200 21.69 56.46 -15.45
CA SER A 200 23.04 56.08 -15.89
C SER A 200 23.21 56.23 -17.40
N ALA A 201 22.21 55.84 -18.19
CA ALA A 201 22.23 56.00 -19.63
C ALA A 201 22.28 57.48 -20.04
N GLU A 202 21.54 58.36 -19.37
CA GLU A 202 21.59 59.79 -19.61
C GLU A 202 22.99 60.37 -19.31
N GLN A 203 23.62 59.94 -18.20
CA GLN A 203 24.97 60.36 -17.84
C GLN A 203 26.02 59.85 -18.85
N GLU A 204 25.89 58.60 -19.31
CA GLU A 204 26.75 58.02 -20.34
C GLU A 204 26.60 58.75 -21.68
N ILE A 205 25.37 59.03 -22.12
CA ILE A 205 25.08 59.79 -23.33
C ILE A 205 25.67 61.20 -23.23
N ALA A 206 25.50 61.88 -22.10
CA ALA A 206 26.03 63.22 -21.89
C ALA A 206 27.57 63.23 -21.97
N THR A 207 28.22 62.22 -21.39
CA THR A 207 29.67 62.04 -21.44
C THR A 207 30.16 61.74 -22.85
N ALA A 208 29.53 60.79 -23.55
CA ALA A 208 29.83 60.47 -24.94
C ALA A 208 29.65 61.68 -25.86
N ALA A 209 28.57 62.45 -25.69
CA ALA A 209 28.31 63.66 -26.45
C ALA A 209 29.37 64.76 -26.18
N LYS A 210 29.90 64.84 -24.95
CA LYS A 210 31.00 65.76 -24.62
C LYS A 210 32.32 65.33 -25.28
N VAL A 211 32.60 64.03 -25.28
CA VAL A 211 33.78 63.45 -25.95
C VAL A 211 33.70 63.68 -27.46
N ALA A 212 32.60 63.31 -28.11
CA ALA A 212 32.40 63.51 -29.54
C ALA A 212 32.52 65.00 -29.95
N ARG A 213 31.96 65.92 -29.15
CA ARG A 213 32.12 67.37 -29.37
C ARG A 213 33.59 67.82 -29.28
N ARG A 214 34.37 67.26 -28.36
CA ARG A 214 35.80 67.57 -28.21
C ARG A 214 36.58 67.05 -29.42
N GLU A 215 36.28 65.84 -29.88
CA GLU A 215 36.93 65.22 -31.04
C GLU A 215 36.65 66.01 -32.32
N LEU A 216 35.39 66.43 -32.55
CA LEU A 216 35.04 67.28 -33.69
C LEU A 216 35.78 68.63 -33.66
N LYS A 217 35.93 69.23 -32.48
CA LYS A 217 36.70 70.48 -32.34
C LYS A 217 38.18 70.28 -32.64
N ALA A 218 38.79 69.20 -32.14
CA ALA A 218 40.18 68.87 -32.42
C ALA A 218 40.39 68.64 -33.93
N TYR A 219 39.54 67.83 -34.56
CA TYR A 219 39.59 67.58 -36.00
C TYR A 219 39.45 68.86 -36.84
N ALA A 220 38.53 69.75 -36.46
CA ALA A 220 38.37 71.04 -37.14
C ALA A 220 39.60 71.94 -36.99
N ALA A 221 40.23 71.96 -35.81
CA ALA A 221 41.48 72.69 -35.58
C ALA A 221 42.63 72.13 -36.42
N ASP A 222 42.78 70.80 -36.47
CA ASP A 222 43.80 70.13 -37.29
C ASP A 222 43.60 70.44 -38.77
N LEU A 223 42.36 70.41 -39.27
CA LEU A 223 42.03 70.77 -40.64
C LEU A 223 42.35 72.24 -40.95
N ALA A 224 42.01 73.15 -40.03
CA ALA A 224 42.33 74.57 -40.17
C ALA A 224 43.84 74.83 -40.23
N VAL A 225 44.62 74.16 -39.38
CA VAL A 225 46.09 74.23 -39.42
C VAL A 225 46.62 73.67 -40.74
N ALA A 226 46.13 72.52 -41.20
CA ALA A 226 46.55 71.92 -42.46
C ALA A 226 46.23 72.83 -43.68
N LEU A 227 45.09 73.52 -43.68
CA LEU A 227 44.74 74.50 -44.70
C LEU A 227 45.62 75.75 -44.62
N ALA A 228 45.87 76.27 -43.41
CA ALA A 228 46.75 77.41 -43.20
C ALA A 228 48.18 77.10 -43.68
N GLN A 229 48.73 75.93 -43.35
CA GLN A 229 50.04 75.47 -43.83
C GLN A 229 50.13 75.44 -45.36
N ARG A 230 49.05 75.07 -46.06
CA ARG A 230 49.00 75.08 -47.54
C ARG A 230 48.90 76.50 -48.10
N GLN A 231 48.26 77.42 -47.39
CA GLN A 231 48.02 78.80 -47.84
C GLN A 231 49.20 79.74 -47.53
N ILE A 232 49.98 79.47 -46.48
CA ILE A 232 51.15 80.28 -46.09
C ILE A 232 52.23 80.15 -47.16
N ARG A 233 52.49 81.25 -47.87
CA ARG A 233 53.67 81.45 -48.70
C ARG A 233 54.49 82.58 -48.10
N VAL A 234 55.73 82.28 -47.72
CA VAL A 234 56.64 83.27 -47.13
C VAL A 234 57.43 83.92 -48.27
N ASP A 235 57.17 85.20 -48.48
CA ASP A 235 57.93 86.07 -49.39
C ASP A 235 59.01 86.85 -48.59
N PRO A 236 60.13 87.26 -49.19
CA PRO A 236 61.24 87.90 -48.47
C PRO A 236 60.86 89.10 -47.60
N ASP A 237 59.87 89.90 -48.02
CA ASP A 237 59.40 91.05 -47.22
C ASP A 237 58.66 90.62 -45.95
N THR A 238 57.94 89.49 -46.02
CA THR A 238 57.22 88.92 -44.87
C THR A 238 58.20 88.33 -43.85
N ASP A 239 59.28 87.70 -44.32
CA ASP A 239 60.32 87.13 -43.45
C ASP A 239 61.05 88.21 -42.63
N GLN A 240 61.43 89.33 -43.25
CA GLN A 240 62.04 90.45 -42.54
C GLN A 240 61.11 91.07 -41.49
N ALA A 241 59.80 91.15 -41.79
CA ALA A 241 58.81 91.61 -40.83
C ALA A 241 58.69 90.65 -39.64
N LEU A 242 58.70 89.33 -39.85
CA LEU A 242 58.67 88.32 -38.79
C LEU A 242 59.89 88.43 -37.86
N VAL A 243 61.09 88.52 -38.43
CA VAL A 243 62.35 88.64 -37.66
C VAL A 243 62.34 89.89 -36.78
N ARG A 244 61.90 91.04 -37.32
CA ARG A 244 61.81 92.30 -36.57
C ARG A 244 60.80 92.20 -35.42
N THR A 245 59.65 91.58 -35.66
CA THR A 245 58.60 91.42 -34.65
C THR A 245 59.04 90.48 -33.53
N PHE A 246 59.73 89.38 -33.87
CA PHE A 246 60.29 88.44 -32.90
C PHE A 246 61.39 89.08 -32.03
N ALA A 247 62.31 89.86 -32.64
CA ALA A 247 63.30 90.62 -31.90
C ALA A 247 62.67 91.65 -30.95
N GLY A 248 61.56 92.29 -31.37
CA GLY A 248 60.74 93.14 -30.51
C GLY A 248 60.13 92.41 -29.31
N GLN A 249 59.60 91.20 -29.50
CA GLN A 249 59.03 90.39 -28.41
C GLN A 249 60.08 89.93 -27.40
N LEU A 250 61.26 89.51 -27.86
CA LEU A 250 62.37 89.12 -26.99
C LEU A 250 62.86 90.28 -26.13
N SER A 251 63.02 91.47 -26.71
CA SER A 251 63.42 92.67 -25.95
C SER A 251 62.37 93.08 -24.91
N SER A 252 61.08 92.97 -25.24
CA SER A 252 59.98 93.25 -24.29
C SER A 252 59.84 92.22 -23.17
N THR A 253 60.11 90.94 -23.43
CA THR A 253 60.06 89.88 -22.41
C THR A 253 61.24 90.00 -21.45
N SER A 254 62.41 90.38 -21.96
CA SER A 254 63.60 90.67 -21.16
C SER A 254 63.42 91.91 -20.27
N SER A 255 62.75 92.96 -20.77
CA SER A 255 62.47 94.16 -19.97
C SER A 255 61.37 93.97 -18.92
N ASN A 256 60.48 92.99 -19.07
CA ASN A 256 59.43 92.65 -18.11
C ASN A 256 59.88 91.66 -17.01
N GLY A 257 61.13 91.17 -17.06
CA GLY A 257 61.74 90.26 -16.08
C GLY A 257 62.51 90.95 -14.95
N GLY A 258 62.10 92.14 -14.50
CA GLY A 258 62.75 92.91 -13.42
C GLY A 258 62.72 92.22 -12.04
N PRO A 259 63.67 92.56 -11.13
CA PRO A 259 64.05 91.70 -10.01
C PRO A 259 62.91 91.49 -9.00
N ARG A 260 62.65 90.22 -8.66
CA ARG A 260 61.87 89.85 -7.48
C ARG A 260 62.58 90.43 -6.25
N LYS A 261 62.07 91.55 -5.76
CA LYS A 261 62.43 92.15 -4.47
C LYS A 261 62.10 91.12 -3.40
N ASP A 262 63.16 90.48 -2.90
CA ASP A 262 63.17 89.75 -1.64
C ASP A 262 62.56 90.65 -0.56
N ARG A 263 61.46 90.16 0.03
CA ARG A 263 60.84 90.72 1.22
C ARG A 263 60.46 89.53 2.08
N GLY A 264 61.38 89.15 2.98
CA GLY A 264 61.01 88.54 4.25
C GLY A 264 59.92 89.40 4.91
N GLU A 265 58.87 88.77 5.43
CA GLU A 265 58.81 88.02 6.69
C GLU A 265 57.75 86.92 6.57
#